data_AF-A0A7W4FEH1-F1
#
_entry.id   AF-A0A7W4FEH1-F1
#
_cell.length_a   1.000
_cell.length_b   1.000
_cell.length_c   1.000
_cell.angle_alpha   90.00
_cell.angle_beta   90.00
_cell.angle_gamma   90.00
#
_symmetry.space_group_name_H-M   'P 1'
#
loop_
_entity.id
_entity.type
_entity.pdbx_description
1 polymer ?
#
loop_
_entity_poly.entity_id
_entity_poly.type
_entity_poly.pdbx_seq_one_letter_code
_entity_poly.pdbx_strand_id
1 'polypeptide(L)' 'MTPEATAIDLFARHGAEALAIAQTHLDEARLDGDAEKARYWIASCEEIRRLHAGQESMEIDLSR' A
#
# COMPACT_ATOMS: atom_id res chain seq x y z
N MET A 1 -1.28 -1.91 -15.07
CA MET A 1 -1.57 -0.97 -13.95
C MET A 1 -0.29 -0.83 -13.14
N THR A 2 0.12 0.37 -12.75
CA THR A 2 1.38 0.59 -11.99
C THR A 2 1.18 0.26 -10.49
N PRO A 3 2.24 -0.06 -9.74
CA PRO A 3 2.14 -0.29 -8.29
C PRO A 3 1.54 0.89 -7.53
N GLU A 4 1.88 2.11 -7.95
CA GLU A 4 1.34 3.36 -7.40
C GLU A 4 -0.17 3.49 -7.63
N ALA A 5 -0.63 3.28 -8.87
CA ALA A 5 -2.07 3.35 -9.18
C ALA A 5 -2.86 2.30 -8.38
N THR A 6 -2.31 1.11 -8.19
CA THR A 6 -2.92 0.06 -7.38
C THR A 6 -2.91 0.40 -5.89
N ALA A 7 -1.83 0.98 -5.37
CA ALA A 7 -1.77 1.46 -3.99
C ALA A 7 -2.82 2.53 -3.71
N ILE A 8 -2.95 3.52 -4.60
CA ILE A 8 -3.95 4.58 -4.50
C ILE A 8 -5.37 4.00 -4.55
N ASP A 9 -5.66 3.08 -5.47
CA ASP A 9 -6.98 2.45 -5.57
C ASP A 9 -7.31 1.61 -4.33
N LEU A 10 -6.37 0.79 -3.83
CA LEU A 10 -6.54 0.02 -2.61
C LEU A 10 -6.79 0.93 -1.40
N PHE A 11 -5.98 1.98 -1.26
CA PHE A 11 -6.12 2.93 -0.17
C PHE A 11 -7.45 3.69 -0.22
N ALA A 12 -7.88 4.13 -1.40
CA ALA A 12 -9.15 4.82 -1.56
C ALA A 12 -10.36 3.93 -1.21
N ARG A 13 -10.28 2.61 -1.47
CA ARG A 13 -11.36 1.66 -1.20
C ARG A 13 -11.36 1.13 0.22
N HIS A 14 -10.19 0.91 0.80
CA HIS A 14 -10.02 0.13 2.03
C HIS A 14 -9.39 0.93 3.18
N GLY A 15 -8.91 2.16 2.93
CA GLY A 15 -8.27 3.01 3.93
C GLY A 15 -7.14 2.27 4.67
N ALA A 16 -7.27 2.18 6.00
CA ALA A 16 -6.32 1.52 6.87
C ALA A 16 -6.08 0.03 6.59
N GLU A 17 -7.02 -0.66 5.94
CA GLU A 17 -6.87 -2.08 5.60
C GLU A 17 -6.05 -2.31 4.33
N ALA A 18 -5.81 -1.27 3.51
CA ALA A 18 -5.12 -1.39 2.23
C ALA A 18 -3.73 -2.03 2.35
N LEU A 19 -2.99 -1.69 3.40
CA LEU A 19 -1.65 -2.25 3.62
C LEU A 19 -1.71 -3.76 3.90
N ALA A 20 -2.68 -4.22 4.69
CA ALA A 20 -2.85 -5.63 5.00
C ALA A 20 -3.22 -6.45 3.75
N ILE A 21 -4.05 -5.89 2.87
CA ILE A 21 -4.42 -6.51 1.59
C ILE A 21 -3.20 -6.63 0.68
N ALA A 22 -2.43 -5.54 0.51
CA ALA A 22 -1.22 -5.56 -0.30
C ALA A 22 -0.15 -6.52 0.26
N GLN A 23 -0.05 -6.64 1.58
CA GLN A 23 0.85 -7.57 2.25
C GLN A 23 0.47 -9.03 2.00
N THR A 24 -0.83 -9.35 2.02
CA THR A 24 -1.33 -10.70 1.68
C THR A 24 -0.89 -11.09 0.28
N HIS A 25 -1.07 -10.21 -0.70
CA HIS A 25 -0.65 -10.50 -2.08
C HIS A 25 0.87 -10.60 -2.27
N LEU A 26 1.66 -9.83 -1.49
CA LEU A 26 3.10 -9.98 -1.44
C LEU A 26 3.50 -11.36 -0.91
N ASP A 27 2.85 -11.83 0.14
CA ASP A 27 3.15 -13.13 0.73
C ASP A 27 2.74 -14.28 -0.20
N GLU A 28 1.61 -14.17 -0.90
CA GLU A 28 1.24 -15.08 -2.00
C GLU A 28 2.31 -15.11 -3.10
N ALA A 29 2.75 -13.94 -3.59
CA ALA A 29 3.77 -13.86 -4.63
C ALA A 29 5.11 -14.50 -4.21
N ARG A 30 5.46 -14.39 -2.92
CA ARG A 30 6.66 -15.03 -2.35
C ARG A 30 6.52 -16.54 -2.30
N LEU A 31 5.36 -17.05 -1.89
CA LEU A 31 5.07 -18.48 -1.85
C LEU A 31 5.09 -19.09 -3.26
N ASP A 32 4.58 -18.35 -4.25
CA ASP A 32 4.59 -18.74 -5.66
C ASP A 32 5.99 -18.68 -6.29
N GLY A 33 6.96 -18.05 -5.62
CA GLY A 33 8.31 -17.79 -6.17
C GLY A 33 8.32 -16.74 -7.29
N ASP A 34 7.24 -15.95 -7.42
CA ASP A 34 7.10 -14.93 -8.45
C ASP A 34 7.80 -13.63 -8.02
N ALA A 35 9.06 -13.51 -8.41
CA ALA A 35 9.88 -12.36 -8.06
C ALA A 35 9.38 -11.04 -8.69
N GLU A 36 8.69 -11.08 -9.83
CA GLU A 36 8.15 -9.87 -10.46
C GLU A 36 6.92 -9.37 -9.71
N LYS A 37 5.99 -10.27 -9.41
CA LYS A 37 4.80 -9.97 -8.61
C LYS A 37 5.18 -9.55 -7.19
N ALA A 38 6.21 -10.17 -6.59
CA ALA A 38 6.72 -9.74 -5.28
C ALA A 38 7.28 -8.30 -5.33
N ARG A 39 8.11 -7.95 -6.33
CA ARG A 39 8.61 -6.57 -6.49
C ARG A 39 7.47 -5.57 -6.69
N TYR A 40 6.45 -5.96 -7.45
CA TYR A 40 5.26 -5.15 -7.66
C TYR A 40 4.56 -4.82 -6.33
N TRP A 41 4.24 -5.84 -5.52
CA TRP A 41 3.54 -5.63 -4.26
C TRP A 41 4.38 -4.96 -3.18
N ILE A 42 5.71 -5.13 -3.20
CA ILE A 42 6.63 -4.34 -2.36
C ILE A 42 6.45 -2.85 -2.65
N ALA A 43 6.49 -2.44 -3.92
CA ALA A 43 6.33 -1.04 -4.31
C ALA A 43 4.93 -0.50 -3.94
N SER A 44 3.88 -1.29 -4.09
CA SER A 44 2.53 -0.90 -3.65
C SER A 44 2.45 -0.73 -2.13
N CYS A 45 3.08 -1.60 -1.34
CA CYS A 45 3.12 -1.46 0.12
C CYS A 45 3.85 -0.17 0.55
N GLU A 46 4.95 0.18 -0.12
CA GLU A 46 5.70 1.42 0.16
C GLU A 46 4.87 2.68 -0.13
N GLU A 47 4.13 2.68 -1.24
CA GLU A 47 3.22 3.79 -1.57
C GLU A 47 2.08 3.91 -0.55
N ILE A 48 1.44 2.80 -0.16
CA ILE A 48 0.38 2.81 0.87
C ILE A 48 0.89 3.39 2.20
N ARG A 49 2.12 3.04 2.62
CA ARG A 49 2.74 3.60 3.82
C ARG A 49 2.97 5.12 3.70
N ARG A 50 3.36 5.61 2.51
CA ARG A 50 3.49 7.05 2.25
C ARG A 50 2.14 7.78 2.34
N LEU A 51 1.08 7.19 1.79
CA LEU A 51 -0.28 7.74 1.89
C LEU A 51 -0.75 7.86 3.35
N HIS A 52 -0.52 6.83 4.16
CA HIS A 52 -0.81 6.85 5.60
C HIS A 52 -0.06 7.97 6.33
N ALA A 53 1.26 8.08 6.14
CA ALA A 53 2.07 9.12 6.78
C ALA A 53 1.61 10.54 6.37
N GLY A 54 1.15 10.70 5.11
CA GLY A 54 0.60 11.96 4.63
C GLY A 54 -0.72 12.35 5.32
N GLN A 55 -1.59 11.38 5.65
CA GLN A 55 -2.82 11.65 6.38
C GLN A 55 -2.58 12.02 7.85
N GLU A 56 -1.71 11.28 8.54
CA GLU A 56 -1.37 11.54 9.96
C GLU A 56 -0.77 12.95 10.13
N SER A 57 0.02 13.42 9.15
CA SER A 57 0.58 14.77 9.19
C SER A 57 -0.47 15.87 9.02
N MET A 58 -1.61 15.60 8.39
CA MET A 58 -2.66 16.59 8.14
C MET A 58 -3.65 16.71 9.32
N GLU A 59 -3.87 15.63 10.07
CA GLU A 59 -4.69 15.67 11.31
C GLU A 59 -4.01 16.45 12.45
N ILE A 60 -2.68 16.40 12.53
CA ILE A 60 -1.92 17.17 13.54
C ILE A 60 -1.98 18.67 13.27
N ASP A 61 -1.99 19.08 11.99
CA ASP A 61 -1.96 20.50 11.60
C ASP A 61 -3.33 21.20 11.76
N LEU A 62 -4.44 20.48 11.57
CA LEU A 62 -5.80 21.02 11.73
C LEU A 62 -6.28 21.11 13.20
N SER A 63 -5.50 20.59 14.14
CA SER A 63 -5.82 20.54 15.57
C SER A 63 -5.09 21.61 16.41
N ARG A 64 -4.42 22.58 15.76
CA ARG A 64 -3.73 23.73 16.39
C ARG A 64 -4.52 25.02 16.25
#